data_AF-A0AAW9ZI18-F1
#
_entry.id   AF-A0AAW9ZI18-F1
#
_cell.length_a   1.000
_cell.length_b   1.000
_cell.length_c   1.000
_cell.angle_alpha   90.00
_cell.angle_beta   90.00
_cell.angle_gamma   90.00
#
_symmetry.space_group_name_H-M   'P 1'
#
loop_
_entity.id
_entity.type
_entity.pdbx_description
1 polymer ?
#
loop_
_entity_poly.entity_id
_entity_poly.type
_entity_poly.pdbx_seq_one_letter_code
_entity_poly.pdbx_strand_id
1 'polypeptide(L)' 'MHIYEVMKSEGLHFGSHLVVAKNEENAKRMVANMLNVPQTAVFYEASDFVANGPIDPNNYPEETVII' A
#
# COMPACT_ATOMS: atom_id res chain seq x y z
N MET A 1 -3.72 -13.27 -7.23
CA MET A 1 -3.37 -12.48 -6.03
C MET A 1 -1.92 -12.10 -6.19
N HIS A 2 -1.58 -10.86 -5.88
CA HIS A 2 -0.25 -10.30 -6.11
C HIS A 2 0.14 -9.42 -4.93
N ILE A 3 1.44 -9.18 -4.80
CA ILE A 3 1.99 -8.24 -3.83
C ILE A 3 1.89 -6.83 -4.44
N TYR A 4 1.40 -5.89 -3.65
CA TYR A 4 1.37 -4.47 -3.97
C TYR A 4 2.05 -3.71 -2.85
N GLU A 5 2.83 -2.71 -3.20
CA GLU A 5 3.27 -1.69 -2.27
C GLU A 5 2.24 -0.56 -2.30
N VAL A 6 1.74 -0.15 -1.14
CA VAL A 6 0.73 0.89 -1.00
C VAL A 6 1.29 2.04 -0.18
N MET A 7 1.19 3.25 -0.73
CA MET A 7 1.74 4.47 -0.14
C MET A 7 0.68 5.56 -0.14
N LYS A 8 0.77 6.53 0.77
CA LYS A 8 -0.11 7.70 0.71
C LYS A 8 0.24 8.54 -0.54
N SER A 9 -0.77 8.99 -1.27
CA SER A 9 -0.60 9.79 -2.49
C SER A 9 0.06 11.14 -2.22
N GLU A 10 -0.25 11.76 -1.07
CA GLU A 10 0.24 13.08 -0.65
C GLU A 10 0.37 13.20 0.87
N GLY A 11 1.27 14.08 1.34
CA GLY A 11 1.45 14.43 2.75
C GLY A 11 2.63 13.76 3.44
N LEU A 12 2.66 13.79 4.78
CA LEU A 12 3.69 13.12 5.59
C LEU A 12 3.77 11.64 5.17
N HIS A 13 4.96 11.20 4.76
CA HIS A 13 5.24 9.81 4.40
C HIS A 13 4.94 8.91 5.60
N PHE A 14 3.72 8.39 5.66
CA PHE A 14 3.49 7.09 6.24
C PHE A 14 4.21 6.12 5.30
N GLY A 15 5.18 5.36 5.82
CA GLY A 15 5.98 4.43 5.04
C GLY A 15 5.12 3.50 4.17
N SER A 16 5.73 2.84 3.20
CA SER A 16 4.99 1.96 2.32
C SER A 16 4.46 0.74 3.09
N HIS A 17 3.34 0.19 2.64
CA HIS A 17 2.76 -1.04 3.17
C HIS A 17 2.71 -2.09 2.07
N LEU A 18 3.38 -3.22 2.28
CA LEU A 18 3.27 -4.38 1.39
C LEU A 18 2.02 -5.19 1.73
N VAL A 19 1.14 -5.36 0.75
CA VAL A 19 -0.12 -6.11 0.89
C VAL A 19 -0.31 -7.13 -0.22
N VAL A 20 -0.90 -8.27 0.11
CA VAL A 20 -1.28 -9.29 -0.88
C VAL A 20 -2.75 -9.12 -1.24
N ALA A 21 -3.04 -8.68 -2.46
CA ALA A 21 -4.40 -8.35 -2.90
C ALA A 21 -4.76 -8.94 -4.26
N LYS A 22 -6.05 -8.92 -4.60
CA LYS A 22 -6.54 -9.36 -5.93
C LYS A 22 -6.29 -8.32 -7.02
N ASN A 23 -6.27 -7.04 -6.65
CA ASN A 23 -6.08 -5.87 -7.53
C ASN A 23 -5.66 -4.66 -6.67
N GLU A 24 -5.28 -3.57 -7.33
CA GLU A 24 -4.84 -2.33 -6.68
C GLU A 24 -5.93 -1.71 -5.77
N GLU A 25 -7.18 -1.69 -6.20
CA GLU A 25 -8.28 -1.08 -5.43
C GLU A 25 -8.45 -1.78 -4.07
N ASN A 26 -8.38 -3.12 -4.06
CA ASN A 26 -8.43 -3.92 -2.84
C ASN A 26 -7.20 -3.67 -1.97
N ALA A 27 -6.01 -3.52 -2.57
CA ALA A 27 -4.77 -3.21 -1.85
C ALA A 27 -4.90 -1.89 -1.06
N LYS A 28 -5.36 -0.82 -1.73
CA LYS A 28 -5.60 0.49 -1.11
C LYS A 28 -6.63 0.43 0.01
N ARG A 29 -7.76 -0.25 -0.22
CA ARG A 29 -8.83 -0.41 0.79
C ARG A 29 -8.34 -1.16 2.03
N MET A 30 -7.48 -2.17 1.87
CA MET A 30 -6.91 -2.90 3.00
C MET A 30 -6.06 -1.99 3.90
N VAL A 31 -5.21 -1.14 3.31
CA VAL A 31 -4.38 -0.19 4.07
C VAL A 31 -5.22 0.90 4.73
N ALA A 32 -6.21 1.46 4.02
CA ALA A 32 -7.14 2.41 4.60
C ALA A 32 -7.85 1.83 5.84
N ASN A 33 -8.37 0.60 5.74
CA ASN A 33 -9.02 -0.07 6.86
C ASN A 33 -8.06 -0.37 8.02
N MET A 34 -6.81 -0.75 7.73
CA MET A 34 -5.78 -0.98 8.74
C MET A 34 -5.47 0.29 9.54
N LEU A 35 -5.41 1.45 8.87
CA LEU A 35 -5.13 2.73 9.51
C LEU A 35 -6.36 3.32 10.21
N ASN A 36 -7.57 2.96 9.79
CA ASN A 36 -8.83 3.41 10.39
C ASN A 36 -9.27 2.59 11.62
N VAL A 37 -8.36 1.87 12.28
CA VAL A 37 -8.64 1.23 13.57
C VAL A 37 -9.11 2.27 14.60
N PRO A 38 -9.89 1.90 15.66
CA PRO A 38 -10.82 2.79 16.38
C PRO A 38 -10.24 3.99 17.17
N GLN A 39 -9.02 4.44 16.92
CA GLN A 39 -8.32 5.49 17.67
C GLN A 39 -7.62 6.52 16.79
N THR A 40 -7.76 6.50 15.46
CA THR A 40 -7.10 7.49 14.60
C THR A 40 -7.94 8.77 14.47
N ALA A 41 -7.30 9.92 14.67
CA ALA A 41 -7.91 11.25 14.49
C ALA A 41 -8.16 11.60 13.02
N VAL A 42 -7.68 10.77 12.09
CA VAL A 42 -7.75 10.94 10.64
C VAL A 42 -8.41 9.70 10.07
N PHE A 43 -9.47 9.89 9.30
CA PHE A 43 -10.09 8.84 8.50
C PHE A 43 -9.47 8.85 7.11
N TYR A 44 -8.95 7.69 6.70
CA TYR A 44 -8.36 7.48 5.39
C TYR A 44 -9.34 6.80 4.44
N GLU A 45 -9.37 7.26 3.20
CA GLU A 45 -10.08 6.62 2.10
C GLU A 45 -9.10 5.91 1.16
N ALA A 46 -9.58 4.96 0.36
CA ALA A 46 -8.72 4.26 -0.60
C ALA A 46 -8.10 5.21 -1.66
N SER A 47 -8.78 6.31 -1.98
CA SER A 47 -8.31 7.40 -2.86
C SER A 47 -7.08 8.14 -2.30
N ASP A 48 -6.86 8.10 -0.99
CA ASP A 48 -5.69 8.72 -0.35
C ASP A 48 -4.39 7.96 -0.62
N PHE A 49 -4.48 6.81 -1.31
CA PHE A 49 -3.34 5.92 -1.56
C PHE A 49 -3.08 5.65 -3.05
N VAL A 50 -1.80 5.47 -3.34
CA VAL A 50 -1.29 4.86 -4.57
C VAL A 50 -0.88 3.43 -4.29
N ALA A 51 -1.00 2.56 -5.29
CA ALA A 51 -0.54 1.18 -5.21
C ALA A 51 0.45 0.95 -6.36
N ASN A 52 1.68 0.58 -6.02
CA ASN A 52 2.70 0.16 -6.97
C ASN A 52 2.67 -1.36 -7.07
N GLY A 53 2.57 -1.89 -8.29
CA GLY A 53 2.57 -3.32 -8.53
C GLY A 53 1.73 -3.73 -9.74
N PRO A 54 1.45 -5.04 -9.91
CA PRO A 54 1.90 -6.13 -9.03
C PRO A 54 3.42 -6.26 -8.99
N ILE A 55 3.98 -6.43 -7.78
CA ILE A 55 5.41 -6.63 -7.57
C ILE A 55 5.75 -8.07 -7.95
N ASP A 56 6.58 -8.23 -8.97
CA ASP A 56 7.22 -9.50 -9.32
C ASP A 56 8.69 -9.43 -8.89
N PRO A 57 9.16 -10.32 -8.00
CA PRO A 57 10.57 -10.36 -7.59
C PRO A 57 11.55 -10.50 -8.76
N ASN A 58 11.14 -11.13 -9.86
CA ASN A 58 11.99 -11.31 -11.04
C ASN A 58 12.21 -10.02 -11.85
N ASN A 59 11.45 -8.95 -11.55
CA ASN A 59 11.65 -7.63 -12.16
C ASN A 59 12.82 -6.85 -11.51
N TYR A 60 13.39 -7.35 -10.42
CA TYR A 60 14.52 -6.74 -9.73
C TYR A 60 15.81 -7.48 -10.11
N PRO A 61 16.78 -6.82 -10.77
CA PRO A 61 18.00 -7.47 -11.22
C PRO A 61 18.97 -7.81 -10.07
N GLU A 62 18.77 -7.20 -8.90
CA GLU A 62 19.59 -7.37 -7.69
C GLU A 62 18.67 -7.42 -6.45
N GLU A 63 19.15 -7.98 -5.34
CA GLU A 63 18.41 -8.00 -4.07
C GLU A 63 18.04 -6.57 -3.64
N THR A 64 16.74 -6.28 -3.58
CA THR A 64 16.21 -4.93 -3.36
C THR A 64 15.37 -4.86 -2.09
N VAL A 65 15.60 -3.81 -1.28
CA VAL A 65 14.74 -3.47 -0.13
C VAL A 65 13.69 -2.45 -0.59
N ILE A 66 12.41 -2.76 -0.34
CA ILE A 66 11.28 -1.88 -0.60
C ILE A 66 10.91 -1.21 0.73
N ILE A 67 10.88 0.14 0.77
CA ILE A 67 10.67 0.96 1.99
C ILE A 67 9.44 1.84 1.81
#